data_AF-A0A7U9N6V1-F1
#
_entry.id   AF-A0A7U9N6V1-F1
#
_cell.length_a   1.000
_cell.length_b   1.000
_cell.length_c   1.000
_cell.angle_alpha   90.00
_cell.angle_beta   90.00
_cell.angle_gamma   90.00
#
_symmetry.space_group_name_H-M   'P 1'
#
loop_
_entity.id
_entity.type
_entity.pdbx_description
1 polymer ?
#
loop_
_entity_poly.entity_id
_entity_poly.type
_entity_poly.pdbx_seq_one_letter_code
_entity_poly.pdbx_strand_id
1 'polypeptide(L)'
;MRRRRRENQILKGLIRAAVAVAICIAGLILFFVFVWWQAQQAEPTTDEEVAALMQRQQAEPLVIGTPEPATEGSIRVYDYDGCCIYAYYGEIKINSDGRDGKQIDIECAGYLEGYQQHGDTKAR
;
A
#
# COMPACT_ATOMS: atom_id res chain seq x y z
N MET A 1 78.65 -25.51 -7.52
CA MET A 1 78.01 -25.53 -6.18
C MET A 1 76.97 -24.42 -5.90
N ARG A 2 76.80 -23.37 -6.73
CA ARG A 2 75.84 -22.28 -6.43
C ARG A 2 74.37 -22.58 -6.79
N ARG A 3 74.11 -23.55 -7.68
CA ARG A 3 72.74 -23.94 -8.13
C ARG A 3 71.93 -24.64 -7.04
N ARG A 4 72.51 -25.69 -6.41
CA ARG A 4 71.89 -26.42 -5.29
C ARG A 4 71.54 -25.55 -4.06
N ARG A 5 72.30 -24.47 -3.83
CA ARG A 5 72.05 -23.56 -2.69
C ARG A 5 70.82 -22.68 -2.89
N ARG A 6 70.52 -22.29 -4.15
CA ARG A 6 69.31 -21.52 -4.52
C ARG A 6 68.07 -22.41 -4.50
N GLU A 7 68.18 -23.64 -5.00
CA GLU A 7 67.11 -24.65 -4.94
C GLU A 7 66.69 -24.96 -3.50
N ASN A 8 67.66 -25.10 -2.57
CA ASN A 8 67.37 -25.29 -1.15
C ASN A 8 66.72 -24.06 -0.48
N GLN A 9 66.92 -22.85 -1.00
CA GLN A 9 66.25 -21.65 -0.48
C GLN A 9 64.81 -21.54 -0.99
N ILE A 10 64.59 -21.87 -2.28
CA ILE A 10 63.25 -21.94 -2.88
C ILE A 10 62.42 -23.03 -2.18
N LEU A 11 63.00 -24.22 -1.96
CA LEU A 11 62.33 -25.32 -1.26
C LEU A 11 61.95 -24.94 0.17
N LYS A 12 62.82 -24.25 0.92
CA LYS A 12 62.50 -23.72 2.26
C LYS A 12 61.39 -22.67 2.23
N GLY A 13 61.33 -21.85 1.18
CA GLY A 13 60.24 -20.89 0.98
C GLY A 13 58.90 -21.58 0.72
N LEU A 14 58.89 -22.61 -0.13
CA LEU A 14 57.69 -23.40 -0.44
C LEU A 14 57.16 -24.15 0.78
N ILE A 15 58.05 -24.72 1.61
CA ILE A 15 57.66 -25.36 2.87
C ILE A 15 57.00 -24.36 3.82
N ARG A 16 57.56 -23.14 3.96
CA ARG A 16 56.97 -22.09 4.80
C ARG A 16 55.61 -21.61 4.27
N ALA A 17 55.46 -21.51 2.96
CA ALA A 17 54.17 -21.16 2.34
C ALA A 17 53.13 -22.27 2.57
N ALA A 18 53.50 -23.53 2.41
CA ALA A 18 52.61 -24.67 2.67
C ALA A 18 52.18 -24.74 4.15
N VAL A 19 53.09 -24.45 5.08
CA VAL A 19 52.78 -24.37 6.52
C VAL A 19 51.83 -23.21 6.80
N ALA A 20 52.02 -22.05 6.19
CA ALA A 20 51.11 -20.91 6.35
C ALA A 20 49.69 -21.24 5.84
N VAL A 21 49.57 -21.90 4.69
CA VAL A 21 48.28 -22.33 4.13
C VAL A 21 47.61 -23.34 5.05
N ALA A 22 48.35 -24.31 5.60
CA ALA A 22 47.82 -25.30 6.53
C ALA A 22 47.27 -24.65 7.82
N ILE A 23 47.96 -23.64 8.35
CA ILE A 23 47.51 -22.86 9.52
C ILE A 23 46.22 -22.10 9.19
N CYS A 24 46.12 -21.47 8.02
CA CYS A 24 44.90 -20.78 7.61
C CYS A 24 43.70 -21.73 7.51
N ILE A 25 43.89 -22.92 6.94
CA ILE A 25 42.83 -23.93 6.83
C ILE A 25 42.41 -24.41 8.22
N ALA A 26 43.37 -24.69 9.11
CA ALA A 26 43.06 -25.07 10.49
C ALA A 26 42.28 -23.96 11.23
N GLY A 27 42.63 -22.69 11.01
CA GLY A 27 41.91 -21.54 11.56
C GLY A 27 40.46 -21.45 11.05
N LEU A 28 40.23 -21.69 9.77
CA LEU A 28 38.87 -21.72 9.20
C LEU A 28 38.03 -22.85 9.78
N ILE A 29 38.61 -24.05 9.93
CA ILE A 29 37.92 -25.20 10.53
C ILE A 29 37.51 -24.87 11.97
N LEU A 30 38.42 -24.30 12.77
CA LEU A 30 38.11 -23.87 14.14
C LEU A 30 37.04 -22.78 14.19
N PHE A 31 37.05 -21.83 13.25
CA PHE A 31 36.03 -20.80 13.15
C PHE A 31 34.64 -21.40 12.88
N PHE A 32 34.52 -22.33 11.94
CA PHE A 32 33.25 -23.00 11.66
C PHE A 32 32.76 -23.84 12.84
N VAL A 33 33.66 -24.54 13.55
CA VAL A 33 33.30 -25.28 14.77
C VAL A 33 32.80 -24.34 15.87
N PHE A 34 33.42 -23.17 16.02
CA PHE A 34 32.99 -22.17 17.00
C PHE A 34 31.62 -21.57 16.67
N VAL A 35 31.37 -21.23 15.40
CA VAL A 35 30.05 -20.75 14.94
C VAL A 35 28.99 -21.83 15.13
N TRP A 36 29.32 -23.09 14.84
CA TRP A 36 28.42 -24.22 15.05
C TRP A 36 28.10 -24.44 16.54
N TRP A 37 29.08 -24.28 17.42
CA TRP A 37 28.86 -24.36 18.86
C TRP A 37 28.00 -23.21 19.38
N GLN A 38 28.22 -21.98 18.90
CA GLN A 38 27.37 -20.82 19.21
C GLN A 38 25.93 -21.04 18.72
N ALA A 39 25.74 -21.57 17.51
CA ALA A 39 24.42 -21.85 16.96
C ALA A 39 23.65 -22.91 17.77
N GLN A 40 24.33 -23.88 18.39
CA GLN A 40 23.69 -24.84 19.30
C GLN A 40 23.27 -24.22 20.65
N GLN A 41 23.89 -23.11 21.05
CA GLN A 41 23.56 -22.41 22.29
C GLN A 41 22.58 -21.26 22.08
N ALA A 42 22.27 -20.91 20.83
CA ALA A 42 21.13 -20.06 20.54
C ALA A 42 19.87 -20.87 20.82
N GLU A 43 19.12 -20.47 21.85
CA GLU A 43 17.77 -21.00 22.07
C GLU A 43 17.00 -20.88 20.75
N PRO A 44 16.23 -21.91 20.34
CA PRO A 44 15.31 -21.73 19.22
C PRO A 44 14.39 -20.59 19.64
N THR A 45 14.50 -19.45 18.93
CA THR A 45 13.57 -18.34 19.05
C THR A 45 12.18 -18.95 19.07
N THR A 46 11.53 -18.88 20.21
CA THR A 46 10.37 -19.70 20.50
C THR A 46 9.32 -19.32 19.47
N ASP A 47 8.68 -20.28 18.82
CA ASP A 47 7.67 -19.99 17.79
C ASP A 47 6.56 -19.05 18.35
N GLU A 48 6.38 -19.04 19.68
CA GLU A 48 5.58 -18.07 20.42
C GLU A 48 6.07 -16.62 20.36
N GLU A 49 7.38 -16.36 20.43
CA GLU A 49 7.93 -15.00 20.31
C GLU A 49 7.82 -14.47 18.89
N VAL A 50 8.04 -15.33 17.89
CA VAL A 50 7.82 -15.02 16.48
C VAL A 50 6.33 -14.78 16.21
N ALA A 51 5.45 -15.63 16.76
CA ALA A 51 4.00 -15.48 16.66
C ALA A 51 3.52 -14.20 17.36
N ALA A 52 4.06 -13.86 18.52
CA ALA A 52 3.73 -12.63 19.24
C ALA A 52 4.21 -11.39 18.48
N LEU A 53 5.39 -11.43 17.84
CA LEU A 53 5.88 -10.35 16.97
C LEU A 53 4.99 -10.19 15.73
N MET A 54 4.61 -11.30 15.09
CA MET A 54 3.71 -11.32 13.93
C MET A 54 2.33 -10.77 14.31
N GLN A 55 1.80 -11.15 15.46
CA GLN A 55 0.51 -10.69 15.95
C GLN A 55 0.53 -9.20 16.34
N ARG A 56 1.65 -8.69 16.88
CA ARG A 56 1.84 -7.24 17.11
C ARG A 56 1.94 -6.43 15.83
N GLN A 57 2.44 -7.01 14.74
CA GLN A 57 2.48 -6.35 13.43
C GLN A 57 1.18 -6.47 12.64
N GLN A 58 0.26 -7.32 13.08
CA GLN A 58 -1.02 -7.50 12.41
C GLN A 58 -1.94 -6.33 12.77
N ALA A 59 -2.02 -5.36 11.86
CA ALA A 59 -2.88 -4.19 11.99
C ALA A 59 -4.35 -4.61 12.19
N GLU A 60 -5.08 -3.83 13.00
CA GLU A 60 -6.51 -4.06 13.21
C GLU A 60 -7.26 -4.07 11.87
N PRO A 61 -8.26 -4.97 11.70
CA PRO A 61 -8.96 -5.12 10.44
C PRO A 61 -9.66 -3.81 10.06
N LEU A 62 -9.30 -3.26 8.89
CA LEU A 62 -9.90 -2.04 8.36
C LEU A 62 -11.37 -2.30 7.97
N VAL A 63 -12.30 -1.86 8.81
CA VAL A 63 -13.74 -1.92 8.51
C VAL A 63 -14.14 -0.65 7.77
N ILE A 64 -14.28 -0.74 6.44
CA ILE A 64 -14.83 0.34 5.62
C ILE A 64 -16.34 0.13 5.48
N GLY A 65 -17.14 0.99 6.10
CA GLY A 65 -18.58 1.03 5.88
C GLY A 65 -18.89 1.69 4.54
N THR A 66 -19.52 0.96 3.62
CA THR A 66 -20.10 1.56 2.41
C THR A 66 -21.55 1.94 2.72
N PRO A 67 -21.89 3.25 2.78
CA PRO A 67 -23.26 3.67 2.97
C PRO A 67 -24.12 3.22 1.77
N GLU A 68 -25.39 2.91 2.05
CA GLU A 68 -26.36 2.61 1.01
C GLU A 68 -26.61 3.87 0.16
N PRO A 69 -26.59 3.77 -1.18
CA PRO A 69 -26.84 4.92 -2.04
C PRO A 69 -28.30 5.40 -1.91
N ALA A 70 -28.49 6.71 -1.86
CA ALA A 70 -29.83 7.29 -1.92
C ALA A 70 -30.46 7.04 -3.30
N THR A 71 -31.73 6.65 -3.31
CA THR A 71 -32.50 6.40 -4.56
C THR A 71 -33.37 7.59 -4.97
N GLU A 72 -33.51 8.58 -4.11
CA GLU A 72 -34.38 9.75 -4.32
C GLU A 72 -33.66 11.06 -3.99
N GLY A 73 -34.09 12.13 -4.66
CA GLY A 73 -33.60 13.48 -4.40
C GLY A 73 -34.55 14.57 -4.88
N SER A 74 -34.10 15.82 -4.83
CA SER A 74 -34.87 16.95 -5.35
C SER A 74 -34.01 17.93 -6.14
N ILE A 75 -34.54 18.47 -7.24
CA ILE A 75 -33.97 19.61 -7.97
C ILE A 75 -34.89 20.81 -7.75
N ARG A 76 -34.34 21.95 -7.33
CA ARG A 76 -35.13 23.17 -7.06
C ARG A 76 -34.56 24.33 -7.86
N VAL A 77 -35.44 25.01 -8.57
CA VAL A 77 -35.15 26.23 -9.33
C VAL A 77 -35.75 27.40 -8.59
N TYR A 78 -34.93 28.41 -8.35
CA TYR A 78 -35.31 29.63 -7.64
C TYR A 78 -35.24 30.84 -8.58
N ASP A 79 -36.12 31.80 -8.39
CA ASP A 79 -36.04 33.11 -9.05
C ASP A 79 -35.05 34.06 -8.35
N TYR A 80 -34.99 35.31 -8.83
CA TYR A 80 -34.11 36.35 -8.27
C TYR A 80 -34.45 36.72 -6.82
N ASP A 81 -35.71 36.59 -6.44
CA ASP A 81 -36.21 36.90 -5.09
C ASP A 81 -36.05 35.71 -4.13
N GLY A 82 -35.52 34.58 -4.60
CA GLY A 82 -35.32 33.36 -3.82
C GLY A 82 -36.59 32.51 -3.67
N CYS A 83 -37.63 32.76 -4.46
CA CYS A 83 -38.84 31.94 -4.50
C CYS A 83 -38.60 30.70 -5.36
N CYS A 84 -38.98 29.51 -4.87
CA CYS A 84 -38.87 28.28 -5.66
C CYS A 84 -39.96 28.25 -6.72
N ILE A 85 -39.57 28.38 -7.98
CA ILE A 85 -40.48 28.45 -9.14
C ILE A 85 -40.74 27.08 -9.77
N TYR A 86 -39.78 26.16 -9.65
CA TYR A 86 -39.93 24.76 -10.03
C TYR A 86 -39.22 23.87 -9.03
N ALA A 87 -39.86 22.78 -8.66
CA ALA A 87 -39.25 21.72 -7.87
C ALA A 87 -39.57 20.37 -8.51
N TYR A 88 -38.54 19.56 -8.66
CA TYR A 88 -38.67 18.18 -9.08
C TYR A 88 -38.35 17.28 -7.90
N TYR A 89 -39.16 16.24 -7.71
CA TYR A 89 -39.01 15.23 -6.66
C TYR A 89 -39.15 13.83 -7.26
N GLY A 90 -38.28 12.91 -6.84
CA GLY A 90 -38.33 11.51 -7.27
C GLY A 90 -36.94 10.95 -7.56
N GLU A 91 -36.90 9.99 -8.48
CA GLU A 91 -35.67 9.35 -8.93
C GLU A 91 -34.89 10.31 -9.83
N ILE A 92 -33.64 10.56 -9.46
CA ILE A 92 -32.71 11.42 -10.21
C ILE A 92 -31.52 10.57 -10.62
N LYS A 93 -31.34 10.45 -11.93
CA LYS A 93 -30.23 9.72 -12.52
C LYS A 93 -29.29 10.68 -13.25
N ILE A 94 -28.03 10.71 -12.84
CA ILE A 94 -26.97 11.48 -13.50
C ILE A 94 -26.27 10.55 -14.49
N ASN A 95 -26.60 10.67 -15.77
CA ASN A 95 -25.95 9.89 -16.83
C ASN A 95 -24.59 10.49 -17.21
N SER A 96 -24.44 11.81 -17.09
CA SER A 96 -23.20 12.54 -17.33
C SER A 96 -23.13 13.78 -16.43
N ASP A 97 -22.03 13.93 -15.71
CA ASP A 97 -21.75 15.11 -14.88
C ASP A 97 -20.86 16.16 -15.60
N GLY A 98 -20.54 15.94 -16.88
CA GLY A 98 -19.78 16.86 -17.72
C GLY A 98 -18.29 16.97 -17.41
N ARG A 99 -17.74 16.20 -16.45
CA ARG A 99 -16.28 16.18 -16.18
C ARG A 99 -15.45 15.67 -17.36
N ASP A 100 -16.08 14.98 -18.30
CA ASP A 100 -15.48 14.49 -19.54
C ASP A 100 -15.57 15.50 -20.71
N GLY A 101 -16.09 16.71 -20.46
CA GLY A 101 -16.27 17.76 -21.47
C GLY A 101 -17.50 17.58 -22.37
N LYS A 102 -18.33 16.55 -22.13
CA LYS A 102 -19.63 16.39 -22.80
C LYS A 102 -20.72 17.16 -22.07
N GLN A 103 -21.91 17.21 -22.67
CA GLN A 103 -23.08 17.79 -22.02
C GLN A 103 -23.41 17.04 -20.73
N ILE A 104 -23.86 17.79 -19.74
CA ILE A 104 -24.49 17.24 -18.55
C ILE A 104 -25.81 16.59 -19.00
N ASP A 105 -26.04 15.36 -18.54
CA ASP A 105 -27.25 14.59 -18.84
C ASP A 105 -27.82 14.05 -17.54
N ILE A 106 -29.04 14.49 -17.22
CA ILE A 106 -29.76 14.16 -15.99
C ILE A 106 -31.18 13.76 -16.38
N GLU A 107 -31.58 12.56 -15.98
CA GLU A 107 -32.92 12.03 -16.15
C GLU A 107 -33.68 12.11 -14.82
N CYS A 108 -34.90 12.65 -14.88
CA CYS A 108 -35.76 12.89 -13.72
C CYS A 108 -37.08 12.11 -13.92
N ALA A 109 -37.22 10.95 -13.28
CA ALA A 109 -38.40 10.08 -13.38
C ALA A 109 -39.32 10.23 -12.15
N GLY A 110 -40.34 11.08 -12.23
CA GLY A 110 -41.17 11.48 -11.07
C GLY A 110 -42.13 12.62 -11.40
N TYR A 111 -42.40 13.51 -10.45
CA TYR A 111 -43.32 14.63 -10.65
C TYR A 111 -42.62 15.99 -10.56
N LEU A 112 -43.03 16.90 -11.44
CA LEU A 112 -42.61 18.29 -11.48
C LEU A 112 -43.70 19.14 -10.83
N GLU A 113 -43.33 19.88 -9.80
CA GLU A 113 -44.16 20.91 -9.19
C GLU A 113 -43.70 22.27 -9.71
N GLY A 114 -44.60 22.98 -10.38
CA GLY A 114 -44.37 24.33 -10.90
C GLY A 114 -45.29 25.34 -10.22
N TYR A 115 -44.75 26.49 -9.82
CA TYR A 115 -45.57 27.58 -9.30
C TYR A 115 -46.37 28.22 -10.44
N GLN A 116 -47.67 28.38 -10.22
CA GLN A 116 -48.57 29.12 -11.09
C GLN A 116 -48.19 30.62 -11.04
N GLN A 117 -48.10 31.27 -12.20
CA GLN A 117 -47.67 32.66 -12.41
C GLN A 117 -48.08 33.65 -11.30
N HIS A 118 -47.16 34.58 -11.02
CA HIS A 118 -47.48 35.87 -10.40
C HIS A 118 -48.41 36.66 -11.34
N GLY A 119 -49.71 36.38 -11.24
CA GLY A 119 -50.76 37.07 -11.97
C GLY A 119 -51.14 38.37 -11.30
N ASP A 120 -50.25 39.37 -11.32
CA ASP A 120 -50.71 40.76 -11.24
C ASP A 120 -50.95 41.25 -12.67
N THR A 121 -52.09 40.81 -13.19
CA THR A 121 -52.73 41.48 -14.31
C THR A 121 -53.17 42.84 -13.77
N LYS A 122 -52.35 43.89 -13.91
CA LYS A 122 -52.87 45.26 -13.84
C LYS A 122 -53.71 45.53 -15.09
N ALA A 123 -54.88 44.91 -15.13
CA ALA A 123 -55.97 45.28 -16.03
C ALA A 123 -57.00 46.08 -15.22
N ARG A 124 -57.09 47.36 -15.58
CA ARG A 124 -58.01 48.43 -15.15
C ARG A 124 -57.77 49.10 -13.81
#